data_AF-A0A816FAF7-F1
#
_entry.id   AF-A0A816FAF7-F1
#
_cell.length_a   1.000
_cell.length_b   1.000
_cell.length_c   1.000
_cell.angle_alpha   90.00
_cell.angle_beta   90.00
_cell.angle_gamma   90.00
#
_symmetry.space_group_name_H-M   'P 1'
#
loop_
_entity.id
_entity.type
_entity.pdbx_description
1 polymer ?
#
loop_
_entity_poly.entity_id
_entity_poly.type
_entity_poly.pdbx_seq_one_letter_code
_entity_poly.pdbx_strand_id
1 'polypeptide(L)'
;MDDKVSQHMTRAGTYLLIQELNATDLNSVQRHLSKIVEELTLLLNDLRERQCLTDIQVQQMTVHQLRTIINHDNDIEPRGLSFISDHPPVAYSTLIQACLMLAALIRSKVSDFHNERRDVQIVFLNNGYSMNFIKEHAEQLFQDFHISNWKSNLNQNTYDKMREEIIEYDQQHQEMKIKQR
;
A
#
# COMPACT_ATOMS: atom_id res chain seq x y z
N MET A 1 4.22 -12.37 68.13
CA MET A 1 2.87 -11.78 68.27
C MET A 1 2.73 -10.74 67.17
N ASP A 2 3.01 -11.13 65.91
CA ASP A 2 3.54 -10.20 64.89
C ASP A 2 2.89 -10.32 63.49
N ASP A 3 1.93 -11.21 63.29
CA ASP A 3 1.33 -11.39 61.95
C ASP A 3 0.14 -10.45 61.68
N LYS A 4 -0.48 -9.87 62.72
CA LYS A 4 -1.66 -9.00 62.55
C LYS A 4 -1.31 -7.55 62.17
N VAL A 5 -0.11 -7.08 62.52
CA VAL A 5 0.34 -5.72 62.18
C VAL A 5 0.83 -5.66 60.72
N SER A 6 1.47 -6.72 60.24
CA SER A 6 1.94 -6.83 58.86
C SER A 6 0.78 -6.84 57.84
N GLN A 7 -0.32 -7.56 58.12
CA GLN A 7 -1.50 -7.55 57.22
C GLN A 7 -2.25 -6.20 57.16
N HIS A 8 -2.18 -5.37 58.20
CA HIS A 8 -2.83 -4.07 58.21
C HIS A 8 -2.04 -2.99 57.45
N MET A 9 -0.71 -3.06 57.43
CA MET A 9 0.11 -2.14 56.62
C MET A 9 0.04 -2.43 55.11
N THR A 10 -0.08 -3.70 54.72
CA THR A 10 -0.23 -4.08 53.29
C THR A 10 -1.59 -3.68 52.71
N ARG A 11 -2.65 -3.66 53.55
CA ARG A 11 -3.98 -3.15 53.15
C ARG A 11 -3.98 -1.64 52.96
N ALA A 12 -3.35 -0.87 53.85
CA ALA A 12 -3.28 0.58 53.71
C ALA A 12 -2.53 1.01 52.42
N GLY A 13 -1.47 0.30 52.04
CA GLY A 13 -0.73 0.56 50.80
C GLY A 13 -1.51 0.20 49.53
N THR A 14 -2.34 -0.84 49.56
CA THR A 14 -3.19 -1.21 48.41
C THR A 14 -4.38 -0.26 48.23
N TYR A 15 -4.94 0.29 49.31
CA TYR A 15 -5.97 1.32 49.21
C TYR A 15 -5.44 2.65 48.65
N LEU A 16 -4.19 3.02 48.96
CA LEU A 16 -3.55 4.21 48.39
C LEU A 16 -3.25 4.05 46.90
N LEU A 17 -2.80 2.88 46.44
CA LEU A 17 -2.57 2.60 45.02
C LEU A 17 -3.89 2.53 44.21
N ILE A 18 -4.98 2.03 44.82
CA ILE A 18 -6.32 2.05 44.22
C ILE A 18 -6.89 3.48 44.20
N GLN A 19 -6.59 4.31 45.19
CA GLN A 19 -6.95 5.74 45.19
C GLN A 19 -6.14 6.56 44.18
N GLU A 20 -4.85 6.26 43.98
CA GLU A 20 -4.02 6.87 42.94
C GLU A 20 -4.45 6.43 41.52
N LEU A 21 -4.85 5.18 41.34
CA LEU A 21 -5.43 4.68 40.08
C LEU A 21 -6.85 5.20 39.81
N ASN A 22 -7.64 5.44 40.86
CA ASN A 22 -8.95 6.10 40.74
C ASN A 22 -8.86 7.62 40.58
N ALA A 23 -7.70 8.23 40.83
CA ALA A 23 -7.45 9.66 40.65
C ALA A 23 -6.94 10.02 39.24
N THR A 24 -6.59 9.03 38.42
CA THR A 24 -6.51 9.22 36.97
C THR A 24 -7.93 9.35 36.42
N ASP A 25 -8.39 10.61 36.32
CA ASP A 25 -9.62 11.01 35.63
C ASP A 25 -9.78 10.15 34.38
N LEU A 26 -10.85 9.36 34.31
CA LEU A 26 -11.15 8.48 33.19
C LEU A 26 -11.10 9.27 31.86
N ASN A 27 -11.45 10.56 31.90
CA ASN A 27 -11.35 11.45 30.75
C ASN A 27 -9.92 11.80 30.34
N SER A 28 -8.97 11.80 31.30
CA SER A 28 -7.54 11.98 31.04
C SER A 28 -6.96 10.75 30.34
N VAL A 29 -7.29 9.54 30.83
CA VAL A 29 -6.90 8.28 30.19
C VAL A 29 -7.50 8.18 28.79
N GLN A 30 -8.78 8.51 28.65
CA GLN A 30 -9.46 8.51 27.35
C GLN A 30 -8.85 9.51 26.38
N ARG A 31 -8.50 10.73 26.82
CA ARG A 31 -7.78 11.71 25.98
C ARG A 31 -6.42 11.20 25.53
N HIS A 32 -5.68 10.54 26.43
CA HIS A 32 -4.37 10.01 26.11
C HIS A 32 -4.44 8.88 25.09
N LEU A 33 -5.41 7.97 25.25
CA LEU A 33 -5.67 6.89 24.29
C LEU A 33 -6.11 7.42 22.93
N SER A 34 -6.99 8.42 22.87
CA SER A 34 -7.38 9.05 21.60
C SER A 34 -6.19 9.65 20.86
N LYS A 35 -5.27 10.30 21.60
CA LYS A 35 -4.05 10.88 21.01
C LYS A 35 -3.11 9.81 20.46
N ILE A 36 -2.93 8.70 21.18
CA ILE A 36 -2.12 7.57 20.72
C ILE A 36 -2.74 6.94 19.45
N VAL A 37 -4.07 6.80 19.41
CA VAL A 37 -4.77 6.29 18.22
C VAL A 37 -4.58 7.21 17.02
N GLU A 38 -4.64 8.54 17.20
CA GLU A 38 -4.35 9.52 16.15
C GLU A 38 -2.90 9.41 15.64
N GLU A 39 -1.93 9.35 16.55
CA GLU A 39 -0.50 9.23 16.20
C GLU A 39 -0.21 7.91 15.47
N LEU A 40 -0.79 6.79 15.93
CA LEU A 40 -0.67 5.49 15.25
C LEU A 40 -1.36 5.49 13.89
N THR A 41 -2.50 6.17 13.76
CA THR A 41 -3.20 6.30 12.47
C THR A 41 -2.37 7.11 11.48
N LEU A 42 -1.73 8.20 11.94
CA LEU A 42 -0.80 8.99 11.13
C LEU A 42 0.44 8.19 10.72
N LEU A 43 1.04 7.44 11.64
CA LEU A 43 2.18 6.57 11.36
C LEU A 43 1.83 5.42 10.41
N LEU A 44 0.66 4.79 10.57
CA LEU A 44 0.17 3.76 9.65
C LEU A 44 -0.12 4.34 8.26
N ASN A 45 -0.66 5.54 8.18
CA ASN A 45 -0.88 6.22 6.91
C ASN A 45 0.45 6.63 6.27
N ASP A 46 1.42 7.12 7.02
CA ASP A 46 2.77 7.45 6.53
C ASP A 46 3.53 6.19 6.09
N LEU A 47 3.44 5.07 6.82
CA LEU A 47 4.00 3.78 6.40
C LEU A 47 3.32 3.23 5.14
N ARG A 48 1.99 3.36 5.03
CA ARG A 48 1.23 2.98 3.84
C ARG A 48 1.52 3.90 2.64
N GLU A 49 1.79 5.18 2.89
CA GLU A 49 2.28 6.15 1.90
C GLU A 49 3.77 5.95 1.58
N ARG A 50 4.52 5.16 2.35
CA ARG A 50 5.93 4.83 2.08
C ARG A 50 6.17 3.46 1.45
N GLN A 51 5.14 2.62 1.31
CA GLN A 51 5.21 1.41 0.49
C GLN A 51 5.39 1.78 -0.98
N CYS A 52 6.62 1.92 -1.47
CA CYS A 52 6.93 1.98 -2.90
C CYS A 52 7.09 0.55 -3.46
N LEU A 53 6.99 0.39 -4.77
CA LEU A 53 7.47 -0.83 -5.45
C LEU A 53 8.98 -0.93 -5.18
N THR A 54 9.35 -1.71 -4.17
CA THR A 54 10.72 -1.77 -3.67
C THR A 54 11.61 -2.59 -4.58
N ASP A 55 11.06 -3.55 -5.32
CA ASP A 55 11.84 -4.37 -6.26
C ASP A 55 10.98 -4.91 -7.40
N ILE A 56 11.25 -4.47 -8.63
CA ILE A 56 10.82 -5.16 -9.85
C ILE A 56 12.02 -5.95 -10.35
N GLN A 57 12.04 -7.26 -10.11
CA GLN A 57 13.10 -8.15 -10.56
C GLN A 57 12.68 -8.86 -11.84
N VAL A 58 13.41 -8.64 -12.92
CA VAL A 58 13.25 -9.40 -14.17
C VAL A 58 14.36 -10.46 -14.21
N GLN A 59 13.98 -11.74 -14.08
CA GLN A 59 14.89 -12.88 -14.12
C GLN A 59 14.76 -13.61 -15.46
N GLN A 60 15.87 -13.86 -16.14
CA GLN A 60 15.90 -14.68 -17.35
C GLN A 60 15.90 -16.16 -16.98
N MET A 61 14.77 -16.83 -17.23
CA MET A 61 14.59 -18.27 -16.98
C MET A 61 15.18 -19.10 -18.12
N THR A 62 14.94 -18.69 -19.37
CA THR A 62 15.46 -19.33 -20.60
C THR A 62 15.74 -18.28 -21.68
N VAL A 63 16.22 -18.68 -22.86
CA VAL A 63 16.47 -17.77 -24.01
C VAL A 63 15.20 -17.01 -24.44
N HIS A 64 14.01 -17.54 -24.12
CA HIS A 64 12.71 -16.97 -24.53
C HIS A 64 11.73 -16.74 -23.37
N GLN A 65 12.15 -16.95 -22.12
CA GLN A 65 11.28 -16.79 -20.95
C GLN A 65 11.95 -15.88 -19.93
N LEU A 66 11.22 -14.85 -19.56
CA LEU A 66 11.58 -13.91 -18.50
C LEU A 66 10.48 -13.98 -17.44
N ARG A 67 10.90 -14.06 -16.18
CA ARG A 67 10.03 -14.02 -15.01
C ARG A 67 10.15 -12.64 -14.40
N THR A 68 9.04 -11.92 -14.24
CA THR A 68 9.05 -10.64 -13.52
C THR A 68 8.41 -10.83 -12.14
N ILE A 69 9.12 -10.44 -11.10
CA ILE A 69 8.68 -10.46 -9.72
C ILE A 69 8.56 -9.01 -9.27
N ILE A 70 7.38 -8.60 -8.83
CA ILE A 70 7.12 -7.27 -8.30
C ILE A 70 6.90 -7.41 -6.80
N ASN A 71 7.84 -6.91 -6.01
CA ASN A 71 7.79 -6.89 -4.55
C ASN A 71 7.39 -5.49 -4.07
N HIS A 72 6.41 -5.43 -3.17
CA HIS A 72 5.93 -4.15 -2.64
C HIS A 72 6.40 -3.87 -1.20
N ASP A 73 6.85 -4.89 -0.49
CA ASP A 73 7.52 -4.84 0.80
C ASP A 73 7.99 -6.28 1.12
N ASN A 74 9.07 -6.47 1.88
CA ASN A 74 9.48 -7.81 2.32
C ASN A 74 8.70 -8.27 3.56
N ASP A 75 8.13 -7.34 4.33
CA ASP A 75 7.48 -7.60 5.62
C ASP A 75 5.93 -7.57 5.58
N ILE A 76 5.34 -7.31 4.41
CA ILE A 76 3.89 -7.20 4.23
C ILE A 76 3.46 -8.23 3.20
N GLU A 77 2.39 -8.97 3.53
CA GLU A 77 1.84 -10.04 2.69
C GLU A 77 1.80 -9.57 1.23
N PRO A 78 2.53 -10.24 0.32
CA PRO A 78 2.72 -9.74 -1.01
C PRO A 78 1.35 -9.61 -1.66
N ARG A 79 0.88 -8.38 -1.86
CA ARG A 79 -0.18 -8.09 -2.83
C ARG A 79 0.40 -8.29 -4.22
N GLY A 80 0.68 -9.54 -4.53
CA GLY A 80 0.96 -9.97 -5.88
C GLY A 80 -0.33 -9.81 -6.65
N LEU A 81 -0.38 -8.82 -7.55
CA LEU A 81 -1.23 -8.98 -8.72
C LEU A 81 -0.88 -10.36 -9.29
N SER A 82 -1.87 -11.23 -9.46
CA SER A 82 -1.61 -12.61 -9.88
C SER A 82 -1.15 -12.59 -11.34
N PHE A 83 0.13 -12.35 -11.56
CA PHE A 83 0.78 -12.57 -12.84
C PHE A 83 1.36 -13.97 -12.83
N ILE A 84 0.60 -14.86 -13.44
CA ILE A 84 1.13 -16.09 -13.99
C ILE A 84 1.44 -15.74 -15.44
N SER A 85 2.71 -15.66 -15.83
CA SER A 85 3.16 -16.44 -16.99
C SER A 85 4.63 -16.25 -17.34
N ASP A 86 5.18 -17.36 -17.82
CA ASP A 86 6.31 -17.43 -18.73
C ASP A 86 5.93 -16.69 -20.02
N HIS A 87 6.30 -15.42 -20.15
CA HIS A 87 5.87 -14.63 -21.30
C HIS A 87 7.00 -14.40 -22.31
N PRO A 88 6.74 -14.51 -23.63
CA PRO A 88 7.63 -13.97 -24.64
C PRO A 88 7.71 -12.43 -24.54
N PRO A 89 8.70 -11.76 -25.17
CA PRO A 89 8.94 -10.31 -25.08
C PRO A 89 7.75 -9.38 -25.39
N VAL A 90 6.62 -9.92 -25.85
CA VAL A 90 5.38 -9.22 -26.21
C VAL A 90 4.53 -8.83 -24.99
N ALA A 91 4.73 -9.44 -23.80
CA ALA A 91 3.86 -9.21 -22.63
C ALA A 91 4.29 -8.06 -21.70
N TYR A 92 5.28 -7.25 -22.06
CA TYR A 92 5.72 -6.15 -21.20
C TYR A 92 4.82 -4.92 -21.26
N SER A 93 3.97 -4.84 -22.28
CA SER A 93 2.91 -3.84 -22.42
C SER A 93 1.93 -3.87 -21.25
N THR A 94 1.46 -5.08 -20.92
CA THR A 94 0.52 -5.32 -19.81
C THR A 94 1.20 -5.16 -18.46
N LEU A 95 2.51 -5.40 -18.36
CA LEU A 95 3.26 -5.22 -17.12
C LEU A 95 3.34 -3.75 -16.69
N ILE A 96 3.60 -2.82 -17.63
CA ILE A 96 3.62 -1.38 -17.31
C ILE A 96 2.24 -0.95 -16.79
N GLN A 97 1.18 -1.32 -17.50
CA GLN A 97 -0.19 -1.01 -17.09
C GLN A 97 -0.50 -1.59 -15.71
N ALA A 98 -0.10 -2.83 -15.46
CA ALA A 98 -0.28 -3.50 -14.18
C ALA A 98 0.44 -2.79 -13.02
N CYS A 99 1.70 -2.41 -13.21
CA CYS A 99 2.44 -1.66 -12.20
C CYS A 99 1.75 -0.33 -11.86
N LEU A 100 1.25 0.36 -12.89
CA LEU A 100 0.53 1.62 -12.71
C LEU A 100 -0.85 1.43 -12.06
N MET A 101 -1.58 0.36 -12.39
CA MET A 101 -2.83 0.02 -11.70
C MET A 101 -2.57 -0.28 -10.22
N LEU A 102 -1.51 -1.05 -9.92
CA LEU A 102 -1.11 -1.35 -8.55
C LEU A 102 -0.76 -0.07 -7.78
N ALA A 103 0.02 0.81 -8.41
CA ALA A 103 0.32 2.13 -7.87
C ALA A 103 -0.96 2.91 -7.54
N ALA A 104 -1.94 2.92 -8.45
CA ALA A 104 -3.21 3.60 -8.23
C ALA A 104 -4.02 3.00 -7.07
N LEU A 105 -4.06 1.66 -6.95
CA LEU A 105 -4.75 0.98 -5.86
C LEU A 105 -4.17 1.36 -4.49
N ILE A 106 -2.86 1.53 -4.41
CA ILE A 106 -2.13 1.69 -3.14
C ILE A 106 -1.99 3.16 -2.75
N ARG A 107 -1.75 4.05 -3.72
CA ARG A 107 -1.58 5.48 -3.49
C ARG A 107 -2.92 6.20 -3.48
N SER A 108 -3.23 6.94 -2.42
CA SER A 108 -4.43 7.78 -2.35
C SER A 108 -4.21 9.18 -2.92
N LYS A 109 -2.98 9.71 -2.86
CA LYS A 109 -2.64 11.04 -3.38
C LYS A 109 -2.05 10.97 -4.78
N VAL A 110 -2.44 11.92 -5.64
CA VAL A 110 -1.94 12.02 -7.02
C VAL A 110 -0.44 12.31 -7.09
N SER A 111 0.10 13.03 -6.10
CA SER A 111 1.54 13.28 -5.98
C SER A 111 2.33 11.99 -5.83
N ASP A 112 1.84 11.08 -5.00
CA ASP A 112 2.52 9.84 -4.65
C ASP A 112 2.42 8.87 -5.82
N PHE A 113 1.27 8.83 -6.48
CA PHE A 113 1.09 8.14 -7.75
C PHE A 113 2.05 8.66 -8.84
N HIS A 114 2.28 9.97 -8.92
CA HIS A 114 3.25 10.53 -9.87
C HIS A 114 4.68 10.12 -9.59
N ASN A 115 5.06 10.00 -8.31
CA ASN A 115 6.37 9.46 -7.93
C ASN A 115 6.49 7.99 -8.32
N GLU A 116 5.51 7.17 -7.97
CA GLU A 116 5.49 5.74 -8.32
C GLU A 116 5.53 5.53 -9.85
N ARG A 117 4.78 6.33 -10.61
CA ARG A 117 4.83 6.32 -12.08
C ARG A 117 6.23 6.62 -12.59
N ARG A 118 6.94 7.58 -11.98
CA ARG A 118 8.33 7.91 -12.36
C ARG A 118 9.26 6.74 -12.06
N ASP A 119 9.09 6.09 -10.92
CA ASP A 119 9.91 4.95 -10.52
C ASP A 119 9.70 3.75 -11.45
N VAL A 120 8.45 3.44 -11.80
CA VAL A 120 8.11 2.46 -12.84
C VAL A 120 8.81 2.83 -14.15
N GLN A 121 8.73 4.08 -14.60
CA GLN A 121 9.42 4.51 -15.83
C GLN A 121 10.93 4.28 -15.77
N ILE A 122 11.58 4.61 -14.65
CA ILE A 122 13.02 4.42 -14.45
C ILE A 122 13.37 2.93 -14.51
N VAL A 123 12.60 2.07 -13.85
CA VAL A 123 12.82 0.62 -13.87
C VAL A 123 12.78 0.10 -15.31
N PHE A 124 11.75 0.44 -16.08
CA PHE A 124 11.66 -0.03 -17.47
C PHE A 124 12.76 0.59 -18.35
N LEU A 125 13.13 1.86 -18.16
CA LEU A 125 14.27 2.43 -18.89
C LEU A 125 15.57 1.66 -18.61
N ASN A 126 15.84 1.32 -17.35
CA ASN A 126 17.02 0.56 -16.95
C ASN A 126 17.03 -0.88 -17.50
N ASN A 127 15.85 -1.44 -17.80
CA ASN A 127 15.71 -2.75 -18.44
C ASN A 127 15.77 -2.66 -19.99
N GLY A 128 16.15 -1.51 -20.55
CA GLY A 128 16.40 -1.34 -21.99
C GLY A 128 15.16 -0.99 -22.82
N TYR A 129 14.02 -0.68 -22.19
CA TYR A 129 12.82 -0.24 -22.92
C TYR A 129 12.96 1.21 -23.40
N SER A 130 12.42 1.50 -24.58
CA SER A 130 12.43 2.87 -25.10
C SER A 130 11.44 3.76 -24.35
N MET A 131 11.77 5.05 -24.22
CA MET A 131 10.87 6.01 -23.56
C MET A 131 9.51 6.13 -24.28
N ASN A 132 9.48 5.97 -25.61
CA ASN A 132 8.23 6.00 -26.38
C ASN A 132 7.35 4.81 -26.04
N PHE A 133 7.93 3.60 -26.00
CA PHE A 133 7.23 2.39 -25.59
C PHE A 133 6.61 2.55 -24.19
N ILE A 134 7.39 3.05 -23.22
CA ILE A 134 6.91 3.22 -21.85
C ILE A 134 5.78 4.26 -21.79
N LYS A 135 5.94 5.39 -22.49
CA LYS A 135 4.91 6.42 -22.58
C LYS A 135 3.64 5.84 -23.18
N GLU A 136 3.69 5.26 -24.37
CA GLU A 136 2.54 4.70 -25.09
C GLU A 136 1.71 3.77 -24.20
N HIS A 137 2.34 2.86 -23.48
CA HIS A 137 1.63 1.92 -22.60
C HIS A 137 1.08 2.57 -21.33
N ALA A 138 1.78 3.56 -20.78
CA ALA A 138 1.23 4.38 -19.70
C ALA A 138 0.04 5.24 -20.20
N GLU A 139 0.11 5.79 -21.42
CA GLU A 139 -0.98 6.55 -22.04
C GLU A 139 -2.20 5.65 -22.24
N GLN A 140 -1.99 4.42 -22.70
CA GLN A 140 -3.04 3.44 -22.95
C GLN A 140 -3.86 3.17 -21.68
N LEU A 141 -3.20 3.00 -20.52
CA LEU A 141 -3.92 2.85 -19.26
C LEU A 141 -4.89 4.02 -19.01
N PHE A 142 -4.42 5.26 -19.18
CA PHE A 142 -5.28 6.43 -18.96
C PHE A 142 -6.43 6.50 -19.98
N GLN A 143 -6.24 5.99 -21.20
CA GLN A 143 -7.30 5.89 -22.19
C GLN A 143 -8.34 4.82 -21.81
N ASP A 144 -7.88 3.68 -21.28
CA ASP A 144 -8.73 2.56 -20.86
C ASP A 144 -9.67 2.97 -19.71
N PHE A 145 -9.24 3.90 -18.85
CA PHE A 145 -10.04 4.52 -17.77
C PHE A 145 -10.57 5.92 -18.13
N HIS A 146 -10.77 6.20 -19.42
CA HIS A 146 -11.43 7.40 -19.94
C HIS A 146 -10.86 8.77 -19.50
N ILE A 147 -9.58 8.85 -19.14
CA ILE A 147 -8.94 10.11 -18.75
C ILE A 147 -8.38 10.83 -19.98
N SER A 148 -9.14 11.79 -20.50
CA SER A 148 -8.79 12.55 -21.71
C SER A 148 -7.63 13.54 -21.50
N ASN A 149 -7.43 14.02 -20.26
CA ASN A 149 -6.54 15.15 -19.94
C ASN A 149 -5.33 14.78 -19.06
N TRP A 150 -4.90 13.51 -19.05
CA TRP A 150 -3.79 13.08 -18.19
C TRP A 150 -2.45 13.75 -18.57
N LYS A 151 -2.30 14.23 -19.81
CA LYS A 151 -1.12 14.96 -20.29
C LYS A 151 -0.98 16.37 -19.67
N SER A 152 -2.07 16.98 -19.24
CA SER A 152 -2.13 18.40 -18.85
C SER A 152 -2.17 18.62 -17.32
N ASN A 153 -1.47 17.77 -16.56
CA ASN A 153 -1.61 17.57 -15.10
C ASN A 153 -2.88 16.81 -14.71
N LEU A 154 -2.68 15.57 -14.29
CA LEU A 154 -3.65 14.81 -13.54
C LEU A 154 -3.85 15.52 -12.19
N ASN A 155 -5.04 16.05 -11.94
CA ASN A 155 -5.40 16.61 -10.64
C ASN A 155 -5.98 15.52 -9.72
N GLN A 156 -6.05 15.80 -8.42
CA GLN A 156 -6.53 14.83 -7.43
C GLN A 156 -7.94 14.30 -7.73
N ASN A 157 -8.88 15.17 -8.12
CA ASN A 157 -10.26 14.77 -8.42
C ASN A 157 -10.34 13.81 -9.62
N THR A 158 -9.59 14.09 -10.70
CA THR A 158 -9.52 13.19 -11.85
C THR A 158 -8.83 11.86 -11.49
N TYR A 159 -7.80 11.92 -10.65
CA TYR A 159 -7.11 10.73 -10.14
C TYR A 159 -8.03 9.86 -9.27
N ASP A 160 -8.81 10.45 -8.37
CA ASP A 160 -9.72 9.73 -7.48
C ASP A 160 -10.76 8.94 -8.29
N LYS A 161 -11.33 9.54 -9.34
CA LYS A 161 -12.28 8.85 -10.24
C LYS A 161 -11.64 7.65 -10.94
N MET A 162 -10.47 7.84 -11.54
CA MET A 162 -9.72 6.73 -12.15
C MET A 162 -9.44 5.64 -11.13
N ARG A 163 -9.04 6.02 -9.92
CA ARG A 163 -8.71 5.09 -8.86
C ARG A 163 -9.94 4.29 -8.42
N GLU A 164 -11.10 4.90 -8.32
CA GLU A 164 -12.38 4.21 -8.07
C GLU A 164 -12.67 3.17 -9.16
N GLU A 165 -12.56 3.54 -10.44
CA GLU A 165 -12.75 2.61 -11.56
C GLU A 165 -11.75 1.44 -11.54
N ILE A 166 -10.48 1.69 -11.21
CA ILE A 166 -9.46 0.65 -11.06
C ILE A 166 -9.79 -0.29 -9.89
N ILE A 167 -10.29 0.23 -8.77
CA ILE A 167 -10.71 -0.58 -7.61
C ILE A 167 -11.87 -1.50 -8.00
N GLU A 168 -12.88 -0.97 -8.69
CA GLU A 168 -14.02 -1.76 -9.17
C GLU A 168 -13.58 -2.86 -10.14
N TYR A 169 -12.68 -2.52 -11.08
CA TYR A 169 -12.11 -3.48 -12.02
C TYR A 169 -11.37 -4.62 -11.30
N ASP A 170 -10.50 -4.31 -10.33
CA ASP A 170 -9.76 -5.33 -9.57
C ASP A 170 -10.72 -6.24 -8.80
N GLN A 171 -11.73 -5.68 -8.13
CA GLN A 171 -12.74 -6.46 -7.40
C GLN A 171 -13.49 -7.45 -8.31
N GLN A 172 -13.99 -6.98 -9.47
CA GLN A 172 -14.65 -7.84 -10.45
C GLN A 172 -13.73 -8.98 -10.92
N HIS A 173 -12.45 -8.67 -11.14
CA HIS A 173 -11.49 -9.65 -11.58
C HIS A 173 -11.14 -10.69 -10.51
N GLN A 174 -11.07 -10.31 -9.23
CA GLN A 174 -10.88 -11.24 -8.12
C GLN A 174 -12.07 -12.19 -7.95
N GLU A 175 -13.30 -11.69 -8.06
CA GLU A 175 -14.51 -12.51 -7.98
C GLU A 175 -14.58 -13.58 -9.07
N MET A 176 -14.19 -13.24 -10.29
CA MET A 176 -14.14 -14.20 -11.40
C MET A 176 -13.15 -15.34 -11.14
N LYS A 177 -11.98 -15.04 -10.54
CA LYS A 177 -10.98 -16.06 -10.18
C LYS A 177 -11.49 -17.02 -9.12
N ILE A 178 -12.26 -16.54 -8.16
CA ILE A 178 -12.85 -17.38 -7.10
C ILE A 178 -13.87 -18.36 -7.70
N LYS A 179 -14.69 -17.93 -8.67
CA LYS A 179 -15.70 -18.78 -9.32
C LYS A 179 -15.13 -19.88 -10.21
N GLN A 180 -13.86 -19.80 -10.60
CA GLN A 180 -13.19 -20.78 -11.47
C GLN A 180 -12.39 -21.84 -10.70
N ARG A 181 -12.30 -21.72 -9.37
CA ARG A 181 -11.67 -22.68 -8.47
C ARG A 181 -12.72 -23.60 -7.85
#